data_AF-A0A1I8C1A0-F1
#
_entry.id   AF-A0A1I8C1A0-F1
#
_cell.length_a   1.000
_cell.length_b   1.000
_cell.length_c   1.000
_cell.angle_alpha   90.00
_cell.angle_beta   90.00
_cell.angle_gamma   90.00
#
_symmetry.space_group_name_H-M   'P 1'
#
loop_
_entity.id
_entity.type
_entity.pdbx_description
1 polymer ?
#
loop_
_entity_poly.entity_id
_entity_poly.type
_entity_poly.pdbx_seq_one_letter_code
_entity_poly.pdbx_strand_id
1 'polypeptide(L)'
;MDCPGNGEFCNRVTGKCECVDRFVEVDWRCLPGIPPDDFGCLDSRQCSIFFSTATCSSEGKCHCPDGMIAKRGTCLQEIGGSVCSTDSSCAGYPLAFCDGVCKCREGALNAGSACIAALENGAIMGGTCSNGQV
;
A
#
# COMPACT_ATOMS: atom_id res chain seq x y z
N MET A 1 -13.77 -34.16 9.28
CA MET A 1 -14.45 -33.00 8.68
C MET A 1 -13.35 -32.22 7.99
N ASP A 2 -13.04 -32.62 6.76
CA ASP A 2 -12.00 -31.99 5.94
C ASP A 2 -12.66 -30.88 5.12
N CYS A 3 -12.10 -29.67 5.19
CA CYS A 3 -12.53 -28.53 4.40
C CYS A 3 -12.06 -28.75 2.96
N PRO A 4 -12.96 -28.97 1.98
CA PRO A 4 -12.60 -29.44 0.64
C PRO A 4 -12.10 -28.32 -0.28
N GLY A 5 -12.28 -27.05 0.10
CA GLY A 5 -11.87 -25.88 -0.66
C GLY A 5 -10.36 -25.63 -0.62
N ASN A 6 -9.86 -24.97 -1.66
CA ASN A 6 -8.48 -24.48 -1.68
C ASN A 6 -8.35 -23.23 -0.80
N GLY A 7 -7.29 -23.19 0.01
CA GLY A 7 -7.00 -22.03 0.85
C GLY A 7 -7.90 -21.91 2.09
N GLU A 8 -8.48 -23.02 2.54
CA GLU A 8 -9.18 -23.13 3.83
C GLU A 8 -8.55 -24.20 4.71
N PHE A 9 -8.69 -24.03 6.02
CA PHE A 9 -8.30 -25.01 7.01
C PHE A 9 -9.43 -25.21 8.02
N CYS A 10 -9.49 -26.41 8.59
CA CYS A 10 -10.47 -26.73 9.63
C CYS A 10 -9.96 -26.23 10.99
N ASN A 11 -10.56 -25.16 11.50
CA ASN A 11 -10.30 -24.70 12.85
C ASN A 11 -11.00 -25.63 13.85
N ARG A 12 -10.21 -26.44 14.56
CA ARG A 12 -10.73 -27.45 15.50
C ARG A 12 -11.33 -26.86 16.78
N VAL A 13 -11.04 -25.60 17.10
CA VAL A 13 -11.60 -24.92 18.27
C VAL A 13 -13.00 -24.42 17.97
N THR A 14 -13.20 -23.81 16.80
CA THR A 14 -14.50 -23.27 16.37
C THR A 14 -15.38 -24.31 15.66
N GLY A 15 -14.77 -25.39 15.16
CA GLY A 15 -15.43 -26.40 14.34
C GLY A 15 -15.79 -25.90 12.93
N LYS A 16 -15.17 -24.82 12.45
CA LYS A 16 -15.48 -24.16 11.17
C LYS A 16 -14.30 -24.22 10.20
N CYS A 17 -14.60 -24.17 8.90
CA CYS A 17 -13.61 -23.92 7.86
C CYS A 17 -13.31 -22.42 7.81
N GLU A 18 -12.04 -22.08 7.95
CA GLU A 18 -11.55 -20.70 7.96
C GLU A 18 -10.52 -20.54 6.85
N CYS A 19 -10.47 -19.36 6.21
CA CYS A 19 -9.49 -19.09 5.17
C CYS A 19 -8.07 -19.03 5.74
N VAL A 20 -7.11 -19.60 5.02
CA VAL A 20 -5.68 -19.50 5.37
C VAL A 20 -5.16 -18.08 5.11
N ASP A 21 -3.93 -17.81 5.55
CA ASP A 21 -3.29 -16.52 5.32
C ASP A 21 -3.28 -16.15 3.82
N ARG A 22 -3.50 -14.87 3.52
CA ARG A 22 -3.66 -14.32 2.16
C ARG A 22 -4.88 -14.81 1.38
N PHE A 23 -5.82 -15.50 2.00
CA PHE A 23 -7.13 -15.82 1.43
C PHE A 23 -8.23 -15.07 2.18
N VAL A 24 -9.28 -14.70 1.47
CA VAL A 24 -10.45 -14.02 2.03
C VAL A 24 -11.73 -14.74 1.64
N GLU A 25 -12.69 -14.72 2.55
CA GLU A 25 -14.02 -15.25 2.27
C GLU A 25 -14.75 -14.31 1.32
N VAL A 26 -15.11 -14.80 0.14
CA VAL A 26 -15.95 -14.13 -0.86
C VAL A 26 -16.97 -15.13 -1.36
N ASP A 27 -18.26 -14.83 -1.20
CA ASP A 27 -19.37 -15.72 -1.52
C ASP A 27 -19.18 -17.15 -0.97
N TRP A 28 -18.89 -17.27 0.33
CA TRP A 28 -18.69 -18.55 1.04
C TRP A 28 -17.52 -19.40 0.51
N ARG A 29 -16.57 -18.79 -0.21
CA ARG A 29 -15.37 -19.44 -0.72
C ARG A 29 -14.14 -18.64 -0.31
N CYS A 30 -13.06 -19.36 0.01
CA CYS A 30 -11.77 -18.72 0.21
C CYS A 30 -11.14 -18.42 -1.16
N LEU A 31 -11.09 -17.15 -1.51
CA LEU A 31 -10.42 -16.67 -2.71
C LEU A 31 -9.07 -16.06 -2.36
N PRO A 32 -8.05 -16.18 -3.25
CA PRO A 32 -6.77 -15.55 -3.01
C PRO A 32 -6.91 -14.03 -2.99
N GLY A 33 -6.11 -13.40 -2.13
CA GLY A 33 -5.87 -11.97 -2.18
C GLY A 33 -5.25 -11.56 -3.51
N ILE A 34 -5.59 -10.37 -3.97
CA ILE A 34 -5.06 -9.76 -5.20
C ILE A 34 -4.32 -8.48 -4.82
N PRO A 35 -3.03 -8.32 -5.16
CA PRO A 35 -2.29 -7.10 -4.88
C PRO A 35 -2.85 -5.89 -5.62
N PRO A 36 -2.62 -4.66 -5.13
CA PRO A 36 -2.90 -3.45 -5.91
C PRO A 36 -2.16 -3.47 -7.26
N ASP A 37 -2.83 -2.95 -8.28
CA ASP A 37 -2.44 -2.95 -9.70
C ASP A 37 -2.57 -4.30 -10.45
N ASP A 38 -2.92 -5.39 -9.76
CA ASP A 38 -3.22 -6.68 -10.38
C ASP A 38 -4.71 -6.86 -10.69
N PHE A 39 -5.00 -7.80 -11.60
CA PHE A 39 -6.35 -8.17 -12.05
C PHE A 39 -6.82 -9.50 -11.46
N GLY A 40 -8.13 -9.73 -11.49
CA GLY A 40 -8.77 -10.95 -11.05
C GLY A 40 -9.47 -10.85 -9.69
N CYS A 41 -9.65 -9.63 -9.16
CA CYS A 41 -10.50 -9.43 -8.00
C CYS A 41 -11.98 -9.52 -8.42
N LEU A 42 -12.78 -10.15 -7.57
CA LEU A 42 -14.25 -10.18 -7.63
C LEU A 42 -14.85 -9.30 -6.54
N ASP A 43 -14.13 -9.12 -5.44
CA ASP A 43 -14.56 -8.37 -4.27
C ASP A 43 -13.39 -7.58 -3.68
N SER A 44 -13.65 -6.37 -3.18
CA SER A 44 -12.64 -5.49 -2.57
C SER A 44 -11.89 -6.16 -1.41
N ARG A 45 -12.51 -7.11 -0.69
CA ARG A 45 -11.83 -7.89 0.36
C ARG A 45 -10.54 -8.57 -0.14
N GLN A 46 -10.51 -9.00 -1.40
CA GLN A 46 -9.33 -9.61 -1.99
C GLN A 46 -8.17 -8.61 -2.12
N CYS A 47 -8.48 -7.34 -2.37
CA CYS A 47 -7.49 -6.27 -2.38
C CYS A 47 -7.11 -5.84 -0.96
N SER A 48 -8.10 -5.80 -0.05
CA SER A 48 -7.96 -5.27 1.30
C SER A 48 -6.98 -6.05 2.18
N ILE A 49 -6.70 -7.31 1.86
CA ILE A 49 -5.71 -8.13 2.57
C ILE A 49 -4.27 -7.63 2.36
N PHE A 50 -3.98 -6.98 1.23
CA PHE A 50 -2.67 -6.37 0.95
C PHE A 50 -2.61 -4.92 1.41
N PHE A 51 -3.75 -4.24 1.43
CA PHE A 51 -3.87 -2.88 1.93
C PHE A 51 -5.32 -2.57 2.31
N SER A 52 -5.60 -2.27 3.58
CA SER A 52 -6.95 -2.28 4.16
C SER A 52 -8.01 -1.43 3.44
N THR A 53 -7.60 -0.41 2.68
CA THR A 53 -8.50 0.48 1.94
C THR A 53 -8.39 0.35 0.42
N ALA A 54 -7.67 -0.66 -0.09
CA ALA A 54 -7.66 -0.98 -1.51
C ALA A 54 -9.01 -1.59 -1.93
N THR A 55 -9.48 -1.23 -3.13
CA THR A 55 -10.80 -1.60 -3.66
C THR A 55 -10.68 -2.29 -5.01
N CYS A 56 -11.65 -3.14 -5.32
CA CYS A 56 -11.76 -3.78 -6.63
C CYS A 56 -12.58 -2.89 -7.57
N SER A 57 -12.08 -2.59 -8.78
CA SER A 57 -12.85 -1.90 -9.81
C SER A 57 -13.81 -2.84 -10.52
N SER A 58 -14.76 -2.26 -11.26
CA SER A 58 -15.67 -2.99 -12.14
C SER A 58 -14.97 -3.80 -13.24
N GLU A 59 -13.72 -3.46 -13.56
CA GLU A 59 -12.88 -4.20 -14.52
C GLU A 59 -12.16 -5.40 -13.87
N GLY A 60 -12.36 -5.60 -12.56
CA GLY A 60 -11.72 -6.67 -11.79
C GLY A 60 -10.26 -6.37 -11.45
N LYS A 61 -9.86 -5.09 -11.39
CA LYS A 61 -8.51 -4.64 -11.03
C LYS A 61 -8.49 -4.06 -9.61
N CYS A 62 -7.49 -4.39 -8.81
CA CYS A 62 -7.32 -3.77 -7.49
C CYS A 62 -6.69 -2.38 -7.61
N HIS A 63 -7.34 -1.37 -7.01
CA HIS A 63 -6.87 0.01 -6.97
C HIS A 63 -6.55 0.45 -5.55
N CYS A 64 -5.56 1.33 -5.46
CA CYS A 64 -5.29 2.07 -4.25
C CYS A 64 -6.34 3.16 -4.02
N PRO A 65 -6.57 3.57 -2.75
CA PRO A 65 -7.42 4.71 -2.45
C PRO A 65 -6.84 5.99 -3.08
N ASP A 66 -7.70 7.00 -3.22
CA ASP A 66 -7.34 8.28 -3.83
C ASP A 66 -6.08 8.90 -3.18
N GLY A 67 -5.19 9.39 -4.03
CA GLY A 67 -3.92 10.01 -3.61
C GLY A 67 -2.80 9.01 -3.27
N MET A 68 -3.05 7.71 -3.38
CA MET A 68 -2.02 6.67 -3.26
C MET A 68 -1.74 6.01 -4.61
N ILE A 69 -0.53 5.48 -4.75
CA ILE A 69 -0.12 4.69 -5.90
C ILE A 69 0.20 3.25 -5.50
N ALA A 70 -0.05 2.31 -6.42
CA ALA A 70 0.33 0.93 -6.23
C ALA A 70 1.84 0.76 -6.47
N LYS A 71 2.57 0.23 -5.49
CA LYS A 71 4.00 -0.03 -5.59
C LYS A 71 4.39 -1.23 -4.73
N ARG A 72 5.12 -2.17 -5.32
CA ARG A 72 5.57 -3.42 -4.67
C ARG A 72 4.42 -4.26 -4.07
N GLY A 73 3.26 -4.29 -4.74
CA GLY A 73 2.10 -5.08 -4.30
C GLY A 73 1.41 -4.52 -3.05
N THR A 74 1.58 -3.22 -2.77
CA THR A 74 0.84 -2.49 -1.73
C THR A 74 0.58 -1.05 -2.19
N CYS A 75 -0.13 -0.27 -1.40
CA CYS A 75 -0.38 1.14 -1.67
C CYS A 75 0.55 2.04 -0.87
N LEU A 76 1.16 3.01 -1.55
CA LEU A 76 2.01 4.01 -0.93
C LEU A 76 1.44 5.39 -1.20
N GLN A 77 1.46 6.24 -0.16
CA GLN A 77 1.20 7.66 -0.31
C GLN A 77 2.35 8.27 -1.12
N GLU A 78 2.07 8.79 -2.31
CA GLU A 78 2.99 9.70 -2.97
C GLU A 78 2.62 11.13 -2.61
N ILE A 79 3.63 11.93 -2.27
CA ILE A 79 3.47 13.36 -1.98
C ILE A 79 2.66 14.03 -3.10
N GLY A 80 2.94 13.68 -4.36
CA GLY A 80 2.34 14.25 -5.57
C GLY A 80 0.85 14.01 -5.81
N GLY A 81 0.11 13.34 -4.92
CA GLY A 81 -1.31 13.02 -5.09
C GLY A 81 -2.24 13.43 -3.95
N SER A 82 -1.70 13.95 -2.84
CA SER A 82 -2.52 14.33 -1.68
C SER A 82 -3.02 15.77 -1.78
N VAL A 83 -4.34 15.97 -1.75
CA VAL A 83 -4.96 17.30 -1.67
C VAL A 83 -4.58 17.95 -0.34
N CYS A 84 -4.21 19.23 -0.38
CA CYS A 84 -3.74 19.95 0.79
C CYS A 84 -4.37 21.35 0.85
N SER A 85 -4.42 21.91 2.06
CA SER A 85 -4.84 23.31 2.29
C SER A 85 -3.71 24.21 2.79
N THR A 86 -2.68 23.61 3.40
CA THR A 86 -1.50 24.33 3.92
C THR A 86 -0.24 23.48 3.72
N ASP A 87 0.93 24.12 3.63
CA ASP A 87 2.22 23.43 3.45
C ASP A 87 2.50 22.41 4.57
N SER A 88 2.12 22.72 5.81
CA SER A 88 2.26 21.82 6.97
C SER A 88 1.41 20.56 6.90
N SER A 89 0.42 20.50 5.99
CA SER A 89 -0.39 19.31 5.76
C SER A 89 0.36 18.23 4.96
N CYS A 90 1.49 18.58 4.33
CA CYS A 90 2.25 17.67 3.49
C CYS A 90 3.31 16.91 4.32
N ALA A 91 3.36 15.58 4.19
CA ALA A 91 4.26 14.68 4.92
C ALA A 91 5.78 14.90 4.68
N GLY A 92 6.15 15.83 3.80
CA GLY A 92 7.53 16.24 3.52
C GLY A 92 7.86 17.69 3.90
N TYR A 93 7.00 18.42 4.60
CA TYR A 93 7.28 19.79 5.03
C TYR A 93 8.60 19.86 5.87
N PRO A 94 9.53 20.80 5.60
CA PRO A 94 9.43 21.97 4.72
C PRO A 94 9.83 21.74 3.25
N LEU A 95 10.30 20.55 2.89
CA LEU A 95 10.71 20.18 1.53
C LEU A 95 9.53 19.90 0.60
N ALA A 96 8.34 19.67 1.15
CA ALA A 96 7.07 19.68 0.45
C ALA A 96 6.32 21.01 0.69
N PHE A 97 5.59 21.47 -0.32
CA PHE A 97 4.72 22.65 -0.26
C PHE A 97 3.34 22.31 -0.84
N CYS A 98 2.34 23.11 -0.47
CA CYS A 98 0.97 22.94 -0.90
C CYS A 98 0.61 23.89 -2.04
N ASP A 99 0.15 23.32 -3.16
CA ASP A 99 -0.36 24.05 -4.32
C ASP A 99 -1.66 23.40 -4.80
N GLY A 100 -2.62 23.27 -3.89
CA GLY A 100 -3.84 22.46 -4.03
C GLY A 100 -3.60 20.94 -3.91
N VAL A 101 -2.41 20.49 -4.29
CA VAL A 101 -1.87 19.14 -4.07
C VAL A 101 -0.45 19.29 -3.54
N CYS A 102 -0.01 18.39 -2.66
CA CYS A 102 1.34 18.41 -2.12
C CYS A 102 2.37 18.16 -3.24
N LYS A 103 3.41 19.00 -3.30
CA LYS A 103 4.51 18.91 -4.27
C LYS A 103 5.86 19.05 -3.56
N CYS A 104 6.92 18.43 -4.09
CA CYS A 104 8.28 18.70 -3.62
C CYS A 104 8.79 20.03 -4.15
N ARG A 105 9.47 20.80 -3.29
CA ARG A 105 10.21 22.01 -3.68
C ARG A 105 11.32 21.66 -4.68
N GLU A 106 11.72 22.64 -5.48
CA GLU A 106 12.85 22.51 -6.40
C GLU A 106 14.11 22.10 -5.63
N GLY A 107 14.83 21.11 -6.15
CA GLY A 107 15.98 20.50 -5.47
C GLY A 107 15.62 19.46 -4.40
N ALA A 108 14.36 19.02 -4.27
CA ALA A 108 13.98 17.88 -3.45
C ALA A 108 13.45 16.70 -4.29
N LEU A 109 13.87 15.48 -3.97
CA LEU A 109 13.42 14.25 -4.63
C LEU A 109 12.22 13.64 -3.88
N ASN A 110 11.24 13.17 -4.64
CA ASN A 110 10.14 12.35 -4.11
C ASN A 110 10.68 10.97 -3.70
N ALA A 111 10.79 10.70 -2.40
CA ALA A 111 11.17 9.40 -1.85
C ALA A 111 9.94 8.52 -1.53
N GLY A 112 8.84 8.70 -2.27
CA GLY A 112 7.54 8.10 -1.98
C GLY A 112 6.73 8.98 -1.04
N SER A 113 6.81 8.72 0.26
CA SER A 113 6.00 9.39 1.29
C SER A 113 6.57 10.72 1.80
N ALA A 114 7.79 11.08 1.42
CA ALA A 114 8.47 12.30 1.84
C ALA A 114 9.28 12.91 0.68
N CYS A 115 9.50 14.21 0.76
CA CYS A 115 10.51 14.89 -0.06
C CYS A 115 11.84 14.85 0.69
N ILE A 116 12.89 14.35 0.04
CA ILE A 116 14.26 14.39 0.57
C ILE A 116 15.05 15.45 -0.20
N ALA A 117 15.98 16.15 0.45
CA ALA A 117 16.85 17.08 -0.27
C ALA A 117 17.67 16.32 -1.31
N ALA A 118 17.57 16.71 -2.59
CA ALA A 118 18.53 16.32 -3.59
C ALA A 118 19.83 17.04 -3.22
N LEU A 119 20.87 16.28 -2.91
CA LEU A 119 22.15 16.82 -2.54
C LEU A 119 22.78 17.51 -3.75
N GLU A 120 22.53 18.81 -3.96
CA GLU A 120 23.35 19.61 -4.86
C GLU A 120 24.72 19.81 -4.20
N ASN A 121 25.71 19.10 -4.76
CA ASN A 121 27.15 19.16 -4.44
C ASN A 121 27.63 18.37 -3.19
N GLY A 122 27.69 17.04 -3.32
CA GLY A 122 28.89 16.28 -2.92
C GLY A 122 29.26 16.11 -1.44
N ALA A 123 28.37 16.36 -0.48
CA ALA A 123 28.61 16.00 0.93
C ALA A 123 27.85 14.74 1.36
N ILE A 124 28.60 13.64 1.52
CA ILE A 124 28.16 12.39 2.13
C ILE A 124 27.87 12.66 3.61
N MET A 125 26.61 12.88 3.98
CA MET A 125 26.18 12.68 5.37
C MET A 125 26.05 11.17 5.58
N GLY A 126 27.18 10.56 5.94
CA GLY A 126 27.25 9.16 6.30
C GLY A 126 26.36 8.88 7.51
N GLY A 127 25.17 8.34 7.25
CA GLY A 127 24.62 7.34 8.15
C GLY A 127 25.49 6.11 8.01
N THR A 128 26.41 5.90 8.95
CA THR A 128 27.16 4.65 9.03
C THR A 128 26.17 3.50 9.21
N CYS A 129 26.01 2.66 8.21
CA CYS A 129 25.40 1.35 8.41
C CYS A 129 26.30 0.58 9.37
N SER A 130 25.84 0.38 10.60
CA SER A 130 26.45 -0.61 11.48
C SER A 130 26.06 -1.98 10.93
N ASN A 131 27.06 -2.79 10.55
CA ASN A 131 26.87 -4.15 10.08
C ASN A 131 25.97 -4.93 11.05
N GLY A 132 24.81 -5.43 10.58
CA GLY A 132 24.00 -6.39 11.35
C GLY A 132 22.48 -6.25 11.33
N GLN A 133 21.86 -5.42 10.48
CA GLN A 133 20.40 -5.45 10.33
C GLN A 133 20.01 -6.40 9.19
N VAL A 134 19.65 -7.62 9.62
CA VAL A 134 18.99 -8.70 8.86
C VAL A 134 17.62 -8.28 8.34
#